data_AF-X1PTN2-F1
#
_entry.id   AF-X1PTN2-F1
#
_cell.length_a   1.000
_cell.length_b   1.000
_cell.length_c   1.000
_cell.angle_alpha   90.00
_cell.angle_beta   90.00
_cell.angle_gamma   90.00
#
_symmetry.space_group_name_H-M   'P 1'
#
loop_
_entity.id
_entity.type
_entity.pdbx_description
1 polymer ?
#
loop_
_entity_poly.entity_id
_entity_poly.type
_entity_poly.pdbx_seq_one_letter_code
_entity_poly.pdbx_strand_id
1 'polypeptide(L)'
;MLIKALEDSGWFIPIEREGLPRLLKERELINETRKIYKNNQGESLPPLPPLLYASIILEGGIISYDTNLTTGGFGAKYFGLGGHVEYRRDQITIYLRAVSTTNGKILKSVSTTKTILSKDGFIGV
;
A
#
# COMPACT_ATOMS: atom_id res chain seq x y z
N MET A 1 -1.85 -2.34 -0.98
CA MET A 1 -2.74 -1.34 -1.58
C MET A 1 -2.01 -0.32 -2.48
N LEU A 2 -0.81 0.17 -2.14
CA LEU A 2 -0.05 1.04 -3.05
C LEU A 2 0.50 0.29 -4.28
N ILE A 3 1.15 -0.86 -4.09
CA ILE A 3 1.73 -1.67 -5.18
C ILE A 3 0.68 -1.96 -6.26
N LYS A 4 -0.48 -2.48 -5.83
CA LYS A 4 -1.62 -2.74 -6.72
C LYS A 4 -2.08 -1.50 -7.48
N ALA A 5 -2.20 -0.34 -6.83
CA ALA A 5 -2.59 0.90 -7.51
C ALA A 5 -1.55 1.34 -8.57
N LEU A 6 -0.27 1.06 -8.34
CA LEU A 6 0.79 1.30 -9.32
C LEU A 6 0.70 0.33 -10.51
N GLU A 7 0.42 -0.96 -10.27
CA GLU A 7 0.20 -1.96 -11.32
C GLU A 7 -1.04 -1.64 -12.16
N ASP A 8 -2.18 -1.41 -11.49
CA ASP A 8 -3.47 -1.11 -12.11
C ASP A 8 -3.42 0.18 -12.95
N SER A 9 -2.52 1.12 -12.60
CA SER A 9 -2.31 2.33 -13.40
C SER A 9 -1.73 2.04 -14.78
N GLY A 10 -0.92 0.98 -14.92
CA GLY A 10 -0.16 0.66 -16.14
C GLY A 10 1.04 1.58 -16.42
N TRP A 11 1.32 2.56 -15.55
CA TRP A 11 2.41 3.53 -15.74
C TRP A 11 3.72 3.10 -15.09
N PHE A 12 3.65 2.15 -14.16
CA PHE A 12 4.78 1.74 -13.34
C PHE A 12 4.93 0.23 -13.37
N ILE A 13 6.18 -0.22 -13.27
CA ILE A 13 6.54 -1.62 -12.99
C ILE A 13 7.07 -1.64 -11.55
N PRO A 14 6.25 -2.01 -10.55
CA PRO A 14 6.72 -2.08 -9.18
C PRO A 14 7.82 -3.14 -9.04
N ILE A 15 8.81 -2.84 -8.21
CA ILE A 15 9.87 -3.78 -7.87
C ILE A 15 9.82 -4.09 -6.39
N GLU A 16 10.04 -5.36 -6.06
CA GLU A 16 10.06 -5.81 -4.67
C GLU A 16 11.23 -5.17 -3.92
N ARG A 17 10.92 -4.60 -2.76
CA ARG A 17 11.87 -3.89 -1.89
C ARG A 17 11.63 -4.16 -0.42
N GLU A 18 10.38 -4.38 -0.02
CA GLU A 18 10.04 -4.82 1.34
C GLU A 18 10.64 -6.21 1.62
N GLY A 19 10.52 -7.12 0.66
CA GLY A 19 11.08 -8.47 0.71
C GLY A 19 12.55 -8.58 0.29
N LEU A 20 13.30 -7.49 0.09
CA LEU A 20 14.66 -7.54 -0.45
C LEU A 20 15.60 -8.49 0.31
N PRO A 21 15.63 -8.51 1.66
CA PRO A 21 16.47 -9.46 2.40
C PRO A 21 16.15 -10.93 2.09
N ARG A 22 14.87 -11.25 1.89
CA ARG A 22 14.44 -12.61 1.50
C ARG A 22 14.92 -12.96 0.09
N LEU A 23 14.79 -12.02 -0.85
CA LEU A 23 15.27 -12.20 -2.22
C LEU A 23 16.79 -12.41 -2.28
N LEU A 24 17.55 -11.65 -1.50
CA LEU A 24 19.01 -11.80 -1.45
C LEU A 24 19.42 -13.17 -0.89
N LYS A 25 18.76 -13.61 0.19
CA LYS A 25 19.00 -14.94 0.78
C LYS A 25 18.69 -16.08 -0.19
N GLU A 26 17.59 -15.98 -0.94
CA GLU A 26 17.25 -17.00 -1.94
C GLU A 26 18.28 -17.05 -3.07
N ARG A 27 18.78 -15.89 -3.50
CA ARG A 27 19.83 -15.82 -4.52
C ARG A 27 21.17 -16.36 -4.05
N GLU A 28 21.50 -16.14 -2.78
CA GLU A 28 22.65 -16.76 -2.14
C GLU A 28 22.52 -18.29 -2.15
N LEU A 29 21.37 -18.82 -1.74
CA LEU A 29 21.09 -20.26 -1.78
C LEU A 29 21.25 -20.85 -3.19
N ILE A 30 20.73 -20.17 -4.22
CA ILE A 30 20.90 -20.58 -5.61
C ILE A 30 22.37 -20.60 -6.01
N ASN A 31 23.15 -19.58 -5.64
CA ASN A 31 24.58 -19.54 -5.94
C ASN A 31 25.34 -20.67 -5.26
N GLU A 32 25.08 -20.94 -3.98
CA GLU A 32 25.74 -22.04 -3.25
C GLU A 32 25.37 -23.41 -3.82
N THR A 33 24.11 -23.61 -4.15
CA THR A 33 23.64 -24.85 -4.81
C THR A 33 24.36 -25.06 -6.14
N ARG A 34 24.44 -24.01 -6.97
CA ARG A 34 25.16 -24.09 -8.26
C ARG A 34 26.64 -24.40 -8.09
N LYS A 35 27.32 -23.87 -7.07
CA LYS A 35 28.73 -24.19 -6.80
C LYS A 35 28.92 -25.67 -6.46
N ILE A 36 28.03 -26.24 -5.63
CA ILE A 36 28.09 -27.65 -5.22
C ILE A 36 27.91 -28.59 -6.43
N TYR A 37 26.89 -28.34 -7.26
CA TYR A 37 26.59 -29.21 -8.41
C TYR A 37 27.49 -28.99 -9.63
N LYS A 38 28.09 -27.80 -9.78
CA LYS A 38 29.06 -27.52 -10.86
C LYS A 38 30.30 -28.44 -10.78
N ASN A 39 30.70 -28.83 -9.58
CA ASN A 39 31.79 -29.78 -9.37
C ASN A 39 31.45 -31.23 -9.79
N ASN A 40 30.16 -31.58 -9.90
CA ASN A 40 29.70 -32.93 -10.20
C ASN A 40 29.29 -33.15 -11.67
N GLN A 41 28.94 -32.10 -12.41
CA GLN A 41 28.31 -32.22 -13.74
C GLN A 41 29.03 -31.49 -14.89
N GLY A 42 30.12 -30.75 -14.62
CA GLY A 42 30.96 -30.13 -15.67
C GLY A 42 30.32 -28.99 -16.48
N GLU A 43 29.01 -28.77 -16.39
CA GLU A 43 28.32 -27.69 -17.08
C GLU A 43 28.35 -26.39 -16.28
N SER A 44 28.87 -25.32 -16.90
CA SER A 44 28.87 -23.99 -16.31
C SER A 44 27.54 -23.29 -16.56
N LEU A 45 26.65 -23.29 -15.57
CA LEU A 45 25.44 -22.47 -15.59
C LEU A 45 25.78 -20.97 -15.72
N PRO A 46 25.02 -20.19 -16.49
CA PRO A 46 25.22 -18.75 -16.60
C PRO A 46 24.95 -18.04 -15.25
N PRO A 47 25.58 -16.88 -15.00
CA PRO A 47 25.37 -16.12 -13.78
C PRO A 47 23.90 -15.72 -13.63
N LEU A 48 23.43 -15.58 -12.39
CA LEU A 48 22.08 -15.08 -12.14
C LEU A 48 21.91 -13.67 -12.70
N PRO A 49 20.78 -13.37 -13.36
CA PRO A 49 20.51 -12.02 -13.85
C PRO A 49 20.48 -11.04 -12.66
N PRO A 50 20.96 -9.80 -12.84
CA PRO A 50 20.98 -8.80 -11.78
C PRO A 50 19.56 -8.41 -11.35
N LEU A 51 19.43 -7.92 -10.11
CA LEU A 51 18.16 -7.35 -9.65
C LEU A 51 17.89 -6.03 -10.38
N LEU A 52 16.63 -5.79 -10.73
CA LEU A 52 16.21 -4.51 -11.29
C LEU A 52 16.43 -3.38 -10.28
N TYR A 53 16.89 -2.23 -10.76
CA TYR A 53 16.93 -0.99 -10.00
C TYR A 53 15.82 -0.04 -10.47
N ALA A 54 15.30 0.79 -9.57
CA ALA A 54 14.34 1.84 -9.92
C ALA A 54 15.05 3.19 -10.03
N SER A 55 14.61 4.02 -10.97
CA SER A 55 15.01 5.44 -11.07
C SER A 55 14.32 6.31 -10.01
N ILE A 56 13.13 5.90 -9.55
CA ILE A 56 12.31 6.63 -8.59
C ILE A 56 11.84 5.67 -7.49
N ILE A 57 11.92 6.12 -6.24
CA ILE A 57 11.29 5.48 -5.08
C ILE A 57 10.04 6.27 -4.73
N LEU A 58 8.91 5.57 -4.59
CA LEU A 58 7.67 6.12 -4.04
C LEU A 58 7.57 5.71 -2.58
N GLU A 59 7.47 6.70 -1.69
CA GLU A 59 7.38 6.48 -0.25
C GLU A 59 6.38 7.44 0.39
N GLY A 60 5.83 7.04 1.53
CA GLY A 60 4.83 7.80 2.23
C GLY A 60 3.92 6.90 3.06
N GLY A 61 2.73 7.39 3.38
CA GLY A 61 1.81 6.65 4.24
C GLY A 61 0.59 7.48 4.63
N ILE A 62 -0.21 6.90 5.52
CA ILE A 62 -1.34 7.58 6.15
C ILE A 62 -0.76 8.54 7.19
N ILE A 63 -1.07 9.83 7.08
CA ILE A 63 -0.59 10.86 8.00
C ILE A 63 -1.68 11.36 8.96
N SER A 64 -2.95 11.12 8.64
CA SER A 64 -4.07 11.48 9.49
C SER A 64 -5.24 10.53 9.28
N TYR A 65 -5.89 10.19 10.39
CA TYR A 65 -7.15 9.49 10.46
C TYR A 65 -8.03 10.21 11.49
N ASP A 66 -9.19 10.69 11.07
CA ASP A 66 -10.17 11.34 11.91
C ASP A 66 -11.54 10.67 11.70
N THR A 67 -12.29 10.46 12.78
CA THR A 67 -13.61 9.83 12.75
C THR A 67 -14.59 10.65 13.57
N ASN A 68 -15.71 11.02 12.95
CA ASN A 68 -16.74 11.83 13.58
C ASN A 68 -18.10 11.14 13.46
N LEU A 69 -18.67 10.76 14.60
CA LEU A 69 -20.04 10.28 14.70
C LEU A 69 -20.97 11.49 14.87
N THR A 70 -21.93 11.62 13.97
CA THR A 70 -22.99 12.63 14.00
C THR A 70 -24.34 11.93 14.02
N THR A 71 -25.07 12.03 15.12
CA THR A 71 -26.45 11.52 15.21
C THR A 71 -27.40 12.50 14.53
N GLY A 72 -28.14 12.02 13.53
CA GLY A 72 -29.14 12.82 12.80
C GLY A 72 -30.53 12.23 13.01
N GLY A 73 -31.28 12.75 13.99
CA GLY A 73 -32.61 12.28 14.32
C GLY A 73 -33.66 13.40 14.27
N PHE A 74 -34.08 13.80 13.07
CA PHE A 74 -35.22 14.69 12.90
C PHE A 74 -36.51 13.85 12.97
N GLY A 75 -37.11 13.70 14.16
CA GLY A 75 -38.53 13.30 14.27
C GLY A 75 -38.91 12.11 15.15
N ALA A 76 -38.00 11.24 15.59
CA ALA A 76 -38.40 10.03 16.34
C ALA A 76 -38.78 10.27 17.82
N LYS A 77 -38.37 11.41 18.42
CA LYS A 77 -38.77 11.73 19.81
C LYS A 77 -40.22 12.24 19.93
N TYR A 78 -40.81 12.73 18.85
CA TYR A 78 -42.14 13.36 18.91
C TYR A 78 -43.30 12.37 18.75
N PHE A 79 -43.08 11.17 18.19
CA PHE A 79 -44.16 10.22 17.85
C PHE A 79 -44.09 8.85 18.54
N GLY A 80 -43.18 8.63 19.50
CA GLY A 80 -43.14 7.38 20.28
C GLY A 80 -42.73 6.10 19.52
N LEU A 81 -42.50 6.19 18.21
CA LEU A 81 -41.91 5.15 17.37
C LEU A 81 -40.39 5.38 17.29
N GLY A 82 -39.64 4.64 18.09
CA GLY A 82 -38.21 4.83 18.29
C GLY A 82 -37.37 4.35 17.10
N GLY A 83 -36.91 5.29 16.27
CA GLY A 83 -35.84 5.06 15.30
C GLY A 83 -34.72 6.09 15.46
N HIS A 84 -33.46 5.66 15.46
CA HIS A 84 -32.31 6.57 15.43
C HIS A 84 -31.50 6.31 14.16
N VAL A 85 -30.97 7.39 13.58
CA VAL A 85 -30.07 7.33 12.43
C VAL A 85 -28.77 7.99 12.83
N GLU A 86 -27.68 7.24 12.72
CA GLU A 86 -26.33 7.68 12.99
C GLU A 86 -25.56 7.80 11.67
N TYR A 87 -24.83 8.90 11.54
CA TYR A 87 -23.90 9.10 10.43
C TYR A 87 -22.49 9.07 11.00
N ARG A 88 -21.61 8.26 10.42
CA ARG A 88 -20.18 8.30 10.71
C ARG A 88 -19.44 8.88 9.53
N ARG A 89 -18.55 9.84 9.79
CA ARG A 89 -17.67 10.45 8.80
C ARG A 89 -16.22 10.08 9.14
N ASP A 90 -15.60 9.28 8.30
CA ASP A 90 -14.20 8.87 8.44
C ASP A 90 -13.35 9.63 7.41
N GLN A 91 -12.38 10.42 7.87
CA GLN A 91 -11.49 11.21 7.04
C GLN A 91 -10.06 10.66 7.12
N ILE A 92 -9.52 10.28 5.97
CA ILE A 92 -8.19 9.69 5.85
C ILE A 92 -7.33 10.59 4.97
N THR A 93 -6.15 10.96 5.46
CA THR A 93 -5.16 11.72 4.67
C THR A 93 -3.94 10.87 4.40
N ILE A 94 -3.62 10.73 3.12
CA ILE A 94 -2.47 9.96 2.63
C ILE A 94 -1.46 10.93 2.04
N TYR A 95 -0.21 10.80 2.44
CA TYR A 95 0.93 11.53 1.90
C TYR A 95 1.81 10.58 1.09
N LEU A 96 2.20 10.99 -0.10
CA LEU A 96 3.14 10.26 -0.95
C LEU A 96 4.17 11.21 -1.56
N ARG A 97 5.41 10.77 -1.65
CA ARG A 97 6.49 11.47 -2.34
C ARG A 97 7.26 10.55 -3.27
N ALA A 98 7.75 11.13 -4.36
CA ALA A 98 8.63 10.51 -5.33
C ALA A 98 10.05 11.04 -5.13
N VAL A 99 11.01 10.14 -4.95
CA VAL A 99 12.41 10.44 -4.68
C VAL A 99 13.29 9.83 -5.76
N SER A 100 14.18 10.63 -6.34
CA SER A 100 15.17 10.14 -7.30
C SER A 100 16.23 9.30 -6.60
N THR A 101 16.46 8.07 -7.08
CA THR A 101 17.49 7.19 -6.52
C THR A 101 18.91 7.62 -6.87
N THR A 102 19.07 8.44 -7.92
CA THR A 102 20.39 8.86 -8.40
C THR A 102 21.02 9.95 -7.53
N ASN A 103 20.22 10.83 -6.93
CA ASN A 103 20.70 12.00 -6.19
C ASN A 103 19.90 12.32 -4.92
N GLY A 104 18.90 11.52 -4.55
CA GLY A 104 18.08 11.71 -3.36
C GLY A 104 17.10 12.88 -3.44
N LYS A 105 16.97 13.56 -4.59
CA LYS A 105 16.05 14.70 -4.72
C LYS A 105 14.59 14.25 -4.66
N ILE A 106 13.78 14.95 -3.88
CA ILE A 106 12.31 14.83 -3.93
C ILE A 106 11.85 15.46 -5.25
N LEU A 107 11.35 14.62 -6.15
CA LEU A 107 10.85 15.02 -7.47
C LEU A 107 9.44 15.59 -7.37
N LYS A 108 8.60 14.98 -6.52
CA LYS A 108 7.21 15.37 -6.31
C LYS A 108 6.75 14.93 -4.92
N SER A 109 5.89 15.72 -4.31
CA SER A 109 5.11 15.33 -3.13
C SER A 109 3.64 15.65 -3.37
N VAL A 110 2.77 14.77 -2.89
CA VAL A 110 1.32 14.89 -2.99
C VAL A 110 0.70 14.47 -1.66
N SER A 111 -0.27 15.24 -1.19
CA SER A 111 -1.13 14.88 -0.07
C SER A 111 -2.57 14.81 -0.57
N THR A 112 -3.27 13.72 -0.27
CA THR A 112 -4.66 13.54 -0.65
C THR A 112 -5.48 13.17 0.58
N THR A 113 -6.54 13.93 0.82
CA THR A 113 -7.53 13.64 1.85
C THR A 113 -8.78 13.05 1.20
N LYS A 114 -9.28 11.95 1.75
CA LYS A 114 -10.54 11.31 1.35
C LYS A 114 -11.45 11.19 2.56
N THR A 115 -12.71 11.56 2.37
CA THR A 115 -13.77 11.43 3.38
C THR A 115 -14.71 10.33 2.96
N ILE A 116 -14.94 9.39 3.86
CA ILE A 116 -15.85 8.25 3.73
C ILE A 116 -17.04 8.53 4.65
N LEU A 117 -18.25 8.47 4.11
CA LEU A 117 -19.47 8.58 4.90
C LEU A 117 -20.09 7.19 5.04
N SER A 118 -20.36 6.80 6.28
CA SER A 118 -21.11 5.61 6.65
C SER A 118 -22.40 6.03 7.34
N LYS A 119 -23.46 5.26 7.13
CA LYS A 119 -24.76 5.47 7.78
C LYS A 119 -25.12 4.18 8.49
N ASP A 120 -25.42 4.27 9.77
CA ASP A 120 -26.01 3.18 10.53
C ASP A 120 -27.38 3.64 11.03
N GLY A 121 -28.36 2.75 11.06
CA GLY A 121 -29.73 3.14 11.39
C GLY A 121 -30.59 1.95 11.71
N PHE A 122 -31.25 2.03 12.86
CA PHE A 122 -32.23 1.05 13.29
C PHE A 122 -33.64 1.65 13.18
N ILE A 123 -34.51 0.97 12.44
CA ILE A 123 -35.94 1.27 12.38
C ILE A 123 -36.63 0.25 13.27
N GLY A 124 -37.06 0.66 14.46
CA GLY A 124 -37.91 -0.16 15.32
C GLY A 124 -39.31 -0.25 14.71
N VAL A 125 -39.82 -1.48 14.56
CA VAL A 125 -41.23 -1.79 14.28
C VAL A 125 -41.92 -2.06 15.61
#